data_AF-A0A4P0YCR2-F1
#
_entry.id   AF-A0A4P0YCR2-F1
#
_cell.length_a   1.000
_cell.length_b   1.000
_cell.length_c   1.000
_cell.angle_alpha   90.00
_cell.angle_beta   90.00
_cell.angle_gamma   90.00
#
_symmetry.space_group_name_H-M   'P 1'
#
loop_
_entity.id
_entity.type
_entity.pdbx_description
1 polymer ?
#
loop_
_entity_poly.entity_id
_entity_poly.type
_entity_poly.pdbx_seq_one_letter_code
_entity_poly.pdbx_strand_id
1 'polypeptide(L)'
;MKQPVVDENSNAAFDIVYADVKGEKKAISGLQVRLIRERRDYYWNWSDSEGWQSQFDQKDLQEGEESLDLQAGQIGKVSFPVEWGSYRLEVKGPDDVVSSVRFWAGYSWQDNSGRRRRGAS
;
A
#
# COMPACT_ATOMS: atom_id res chain seq x y z
N MET A 1 10.96 -8.73 -5.24
CA MET A 1 11.03 -8.14 -3.88
C MET A 1 9.75 -8.52 -3.15
N LYS A 2 9.83 -8.96 -1.89
CA LYS A 2 8.64 -9.31 -1.09
C LYS A 2 7.97 -8.00 -0.63
N GLN A 3 6.65 -7.87 -0.84
CA GLN A 3 5.92 -6.70 -0.36
C GLN A 3 5.94 -6.66 1.19
N PRO A 4 6.04 -5.48 1.83
CA PRO A 4 5.89 -5.36 3.28
C PRO A 4 4.53 -5.85 3.75
N VAL A 5 4.49 -6.48 4.92
CA VAL A 5 3.27 -7.02 5.54
C VAL A 5 3.18 -6.54 6.97
N VAL A 6 1.97 -6.15 7.39
CA VAL A 6 1.60 -5.86 8.78
C VAL A 6 0.43 -6.76 9.18
N ASP A 7 0.21 -6.91 10.49
CA ASP A 7 -0.95 -7.67 10.98
C ASP A 7 -2.26 -6.98 10.60
N GLU A 8 -3.32 -7.75 10.40
CA GLU A 8 -4.65 -7.20 10.21
C GLU A 8 -5.16 -6.52 11.49
N ASN A 9 -6.02 -5.51 11.35
CA ASN A 9 -6.58 -4.72 12.45
C ASN A 9 -5.51 -4.11 13.38
N SER A 10 -4.37 -3.75 12.80
CA SER A 10 -3.22 -3.17 13.50
C SER A 10 -2.90 -1.76 13.00
N ASN A 11 -1.85 -1.15 13.54
CA ASN A 11 -1.34 0.13 13.05
C ASN A 11 -0.12 -0.09 12.14
N ALA A 12 -0.20 0.40 10.90
CA ALA A 12 0.92 0.45 9.99
C ALA A 12 1.73 1.73 10.21
N ALA A 13 2.96 1.59 10.71
CA ALA A 13 3.86 2.71 11.01
C ALA A 13 4.92 2.88 9.91
N PHE A 14 5.20 4.13 9.55
CA PHE A 14 6.15 4.49 8.51
C PHE A 14 7.08 5.60 8.95
N ASP A 15 8.34 5.46 8.55
CA ASP A 15 9.35 6.51 8.67
C ASP A 15 9.42 7.30 7.35
N ILE A 16 9.22 8.61 7.44
CA ILE A 16 9.24 9.53 6.30
C ILE A 16 10.48 10.40 6.40
N VAL A 17 11.24 10.46 5.31
CA VAL A 17 12.42 11.32 5.18
C VAL A 17 12.36 12.07 3.88
N TYR A 18 12.79 13.33 3.90
CA TYR A 18 13.04 14.11 2.70
C TYR A 18 14.55 14.31 2.56
N ALA A 19 15.14 13.79 1.50
CA ALA A 19 16.58 13.80 1.29
C ALA A 19 16.93 14.17 -0.15
N ASP A 20 18.09 14.80 -0.33
CA ASP A 20 18.63 15.10 -1.66
C ASP A 20 19.31 13.88 -2.30
N VAL A 21 19.83 14.06 -3.52
CA VAL A 21 20.52 13.01 -4.28
C VAL A 21 21.81 12.50 -3.61
N LYS A 22 22.35 13.22 -2.63
CA LYS A 22 23.52 12.81 -1.84
C LYS A 22 23.11 12.07 -0.55
N GLY A 23 21.81 11.96 -0.28
CA GLY A 23 21.26 11.36 0.93
C GLY A 23 21.21 12.30 2.13
N GLU A 24 21.46 13.61 1.95
CA GLU A 24 21.35 14.58 3.03
C GLU A 24 19.87 14.90 3.31
N LYS A 25 19.42 14.67 4.54
CA LYS A 25 18.04 14.97 4.96
C LYS A 25 17.81 16.48 5.05
N LYS A 26 16.90 17.01 4.24
CA LYS A 26 16.58 18.45 4.18
C LYS A 26 15.28 18.77 4.92
N ALA A 27 15.12 20.03 5.30
CA ALA A 27 13.86 20.53 5.80
C ALA A 27 12.83 20.62 4.66
N ILE A 28 11.58 20.32 4.96
CA ILE A 28 10.44 20.50 4.05
C ILE A 28 9.16 20.68 4.87
N SER A 29 8.24 21.50 4.35
CA SER A 29 6.92 21.70 4.94
C SER A 29 5.84 21.41 3.91
N GLY A 30 4.65 21.07 4.39
CA GLY A 30 3.48 20.81 3.56
C GLY A 30 3.49 19.44 2.88
N LEU A 31 4.14 18.43 3.47
CA LEU A 31 3.95 17.06 2.99
C LEU A 31 2.53 16.61 3.32
N GLN A 32 1.85 16.02 2.34
CA GLN A 32 0.57 15.33 2.55
C GLN A 32 0.80 13.83 2.46
N VAL A 33 0.59 13.14 3.58
CA VAL A 33 0.71 11.69 3.67
C VAL A 33 -0.69 11.09 3.63
N ARG A 34 -0.96 10.23 2.66
CA ARG A 34 -2.27 9.60 2.46
C ARG A 34 -2.16 8.09 2.54
N LEU A 35 -3.07 7.48 3.27
CA LEU A 35 -3.28 6.05 3.23
C LEU A 35 -4.40 5.73 2.24
N ILE A 36 -4.06 5.00 1.20
CA ILE A 36 -4.99 4.52 0.18
C ILE A 36 -5.20 3.02 0.35
N ARG A 37 -6.44 2.56 0.49
CA ARG A 37 -6.82 1.15 0.38
C ARG A 37 -7.08 0.81 -1.08
N GLU A 38 -6.36 -0.18 -1.59
CA GLU A 38 -6.52 -0.70 -2.95
C GLU A 38 -7.49 -1.88 -2.90
N ARG A 39 -8.79 -1.59 -2.90
CA ARG A 39 -9.84 -2.60 -2.77
C ARG A 39 -10.07 -3.30 -4.11
N ARG A 40 -10.16 -4.64 -4.07
CA ARG A 40 -10.57 -5.50 -5.19
C ARG A 40 -11.77 -6.32 -4.77
N ASP A 41 -12.92 -6.01 -5.34
CA ASP A 41 -14.17 -6.74 -5.08
C ASP A 41 -14.34 -7.80 -6.15
N TYR A 42 -14.03 -9.06 -5.81
CA TYR A 42 -14.13 -10.18 -6.74
C TYR A 42 -15.57 -10.67 -6.88
N TYR A 43 -15.98 -10.94 -8.11
CA TYR A 43 -17.26 -11.57 -8.42
C TYR A 43 -17.11 -12.60 -9.53
N TRP A 44 -18.00 -13.58 -9.53
CA TRP A 44 -18.03 -14.62 -10.55
C TRP A 44 -19.05 -14.24 -11.63
N ASN A 45 -18.60 -14.23 -12.87
CA ASN A 45 -19.45 -14.05 -14.03
C ASN A 45 -19.48 -15.34 -14.85
N TRP A 46 -20.66 -15.77 -15.28
CA TRP A 46 -20.81 -16.94 -16.14
C TRP A 46 -21.18 -16.53 -17.55
N SER A 47 -20.57 -17.16 -18.55
CA SER A 47 -21.00 -17.08 -19.94
C SER A 47 -21.08 -18.46 -20.58
N ASP A 48 -21.99 -18.64 -21.53
CA ASP A 48 -22.16 -19.89 -22.30
C ASP A 48 -20.88 -20.30 -23.06
N SER A 49 -20.06 -19.33 -23.46
CA SER A 49 -18.85 -19.56 -24.26
C SER A 49 -17.60 -19.83 -23.41
N GLU A 50 -17.46 -19.18 -22.25
CA GLU A 50 -16.21 -19.16 -21.48
C GLU A 50 -16.37 -19.75 -20.07
N GLY A 51 -17.58 -20.14 -19.68
CA GLY A 51 -17.88 -20.71 -18.36
C GLY A 51 -17.73 -19.69 -17.23
N TRP A 52 -17.36 -20.17 -16.04
CA TRP A 52 -17.13 -19.31 -14.87
C TRP A 52 -15.83 -18.52 -14.98
N GLN A 53 -15.95 -17.20 -14.92
CA GLN A 53 -14.84 -16.26 -14.91
C GLN A 53 -14.82 -15.48 -13.61
N SER A 54 -13.64 -15.37 -13.00
CA SER A 54 -13.42 -14.44 -11.90
C SER A 54 -13.17 -13.06 -12.47
N GLN A 55 -14.05 -12.11 -12.15
CA GLN A 55 -13.88 -10.69 -12.44
C GLN A 55 -13.63 -9.93 -11.13
N PHE A 56 -13.13 -8.70 -11.21
CA PHE A 56 -13.05 -7.83 -10.04
C PHE A 56 -13.24 -6.37 -10.42
N ASP A 57 -13.89 -5.62 -9.53
CA ASP A 57 -13.86 -4.17 -9.58
C ASP A 57 -12.72 -3.68 -8.69
N GLN A 58 -11.94 -2.72 -9.21
CA GLN A 58 -10.88 -2.07 -8.45
C GLN A 58 -11.32 -0.67 -8.02
N LYS A 59 -11.13 -0.37 -6.73
CA LYS A 59 -11.39 0.96 -6.18
C LYS A 59 -10.28 1.37 -5.23
N ASP A 60 -9.76 2.58 -5.44
CA ASP A 60 -8.83 3.22 -4.52
C ASP A 60 -9.65 4.09 -3.54
N LEU A 61 -9.51 3.81 -2.25
CA LEU A 61 -10.20 4.52 -1.17
C LEU A 61 -9.17 5.25 -0.30
N GLN A 62 -9.32 6.56 -0.10
CA GLN A 62 -8.51 7.27 0.89
C GLN A 62 -9.06 6.99 2.29
N GLU A 63 -8.31 6.22 3.08
CA GLU A 63 -8.69 5.81 4.44
C GLU A 63 -8.10 6.74 5.51
N GLY A 64 -7.04 7.49 5.17
CA GLY A 64 -6.39 8.40 6.10
C GLY A 64 -5.55 9.47 5.40
N GLU A 65 -5.38 10.60 6.07
CA GLU A 65 -4.52 11.69 5.62
C GLU A 65 -3.90 12.41 6.83
N GLU A 66 -2.61 12.70 6.74
CA GLU A 66 -1.87 13.50 7.72
C GLU A 66 -1.01 14.54 6.99
N SER A 67 -0.87 15.73 7.58
CA SER A 67 0.11 16.73 7.15
C SER A 67 1.39 16.59 7.96
N LEU A 68 2.54 16.66 7.31
CA LEU A 68 3.84 16.46 7.94
C LEU A 68 4.84 17.52 7.49
N ASP A 69 5.49 18.13 8.48
CA ASP A 69 6.63 19.03 8.29
C ASP A 69 7.88 18.37 8.90
N LEU A 70 8.99 18.43 8.18
CA LEU A 70 10.27 17.87 8.58
C LEU A 70 11.31 18.97 8.68
N GLN A 71 12.03 19.00 9.79
CA GLN A 71 13.24 19.80 9.95
C GLN A 71 14.44 19.08 9.29
N ALA A 72 15.51 19.82 8.99
CA ALA A 72 16.73 19.23 8.45
C ALA A 72 17.28 18.15 9.40
N GLY A 73 17.65 16.99 8.86
CA GLY A 73 18.08 15.83 9.67
C GLY A 73 16.95 15.00 10.31
N GLN A 74 15.70 15.47 10.30
CA GLN A 74 14.58 14.79 10.97
C GLN A 74 14.08 13.56 10.20
N ILE A 75 13.59 12.57 10.94
CA ILE A 75 12.77 11.46 10.43
C ILE A 75 11.37 11.66 10.98
N GLY A 76 10.39 11.86 10.10
CA GLY A 76 8.98 11.89 10.48
C GLY A 76 8.44 10.49 10.69
N LYS A 77 7.43 10.36 11.54
CA LYS A 77 6.75 9.10 11.79
C LYS A 77 5.25 9.32 11.62
N VAL A 78 4.61 8.47 10.83
CA VAL A 78 3.16 8.42 10.67
C VAL A 78 2.68 7.03 11.01
N SER A 79 1.44 6.91 11.48
CA SER A 79 0.86 5.63 11.86
C SER A 79 -0.63 5.62 11.57
N PHE A 80 -1.06 4.70 10.71
CA PHE A 80 -2.47 4.60 10.33
C PHE A 80 -3.04 3.26 10.79
N PRO A 81 -4.27 3.24 11.34
CA PRO A 81 -4.98 1.98 11.54
C PRO A 81 -5.29 1.35 10.18
N VAL A 82 -5.09 0.04 10.08
CA VAL A 82 -5.42 -0.75 8.89
C VAL A 82 -6.32 -1.91 9.27
N GLU A 83 -7.23 -2.27 8.37
CA GLU A 83 -8.06 -3.44 8.56
C GLU A 83 -7.35 -4.66 7.96
N TRP A 84 -7.51 -4.90 6.66
CA TRP A 84 -6.94 -6.02 5.94
C TRP A 84 -6.91 -5.72 4.44
N GLY A 85 -6.01 -6.39 3.72
CA GLY A 85 -5.90 -6.29 2.27
C GLY A 85 -4.75 -5.42 1.77
N SER A 86 -4.86 -4.96 0.52
CA SER A 86 -3.83 -4.15 -0.14
C SER A 86 -3.98 -2.68 0.21
N TYR A 87 -2.86 -2.05 0.57
CA TYR A 87 -2.77 -0.63 0.85
C TYR A 87 -1.59 -0.01 0.12
N ARG A 88 -1.68 1.31 -0.06
CA ARG A 88 -0.64 2.16 -0.63
C ARG A 88 -0.53 3.40 0.23
N LEU A 89 0.64 3.62 0.81
CA LEU A 89 0.97 4.90 1.44
C LEU A 89 1.53 5.82 0.36
N GLU A 90 0.99 7.02 0.23
CA GLU A 90 1.46 8.06 -0.66
C GLU A 90 1.94 9.26 0.17
N VAL A 91 3.07 9.84 -0.22
CA VAL A 91 3.58 11.09 0.33
C VAL A 91 3.72 12.06 -0.83
N LYS A 92 2.91 13.10 -0.80
CA LYS A 92 2.93 14.18 -1.77
C LYS A 92 3.68 15.38 -1.20
N GLY A 93 4.69 15.84 -1.92
CA GLY A 93 5.41 17.07 -1.62
C GLY A 93 4.73 18.33 -2.17
N PRO A 94 5.19 19.52 -1.76
CA PRO A 94 4.67 20.81 -2.23
C PRO A 94 4.87 21.02 -3.75
N ASP A 95 5.89 20.39 -4.34
CA ASP A 95 6.18 20.47 -5.79
C ASP A 95 5.38 19.44 -6.61
N ASP A 96 4.26 18.94 -6.08
CA ASP A 96 3.42 17.87 -6.64
C ASP A 96 4.12 16.51 -6.86
N VAL A 97 5.37 16.36 -6.42
CA VAL A 97 6.10 15.08 -6.44
C VAL A 97 5.44 14.09 -5.47
N VAL A 98 5.15 12.87 -5.95
CA VAL A 98 4.55 11.81 -5.13
C VAL A 98 5.54 10.65 -4.99
N SER A 99 5.81 10.26 -3.75
CA SER A 99 6.45 8.99 -3.41
C SER A 99 5.40 8.02 -2.88
N SER A 100 5.51 6.74 -3.19
CA SER A 100 4.54 5.75 -2.70
C SER A 100 5.17 4.40 -2.38
N VAL A 101 4.58 3.71 -1.41
CA VAL A 101 4.91 2.33 -1.07
C VAL A 101 3.63 1.52 -0.93
N ARG A 102 3.60 0.34 -1.55
CA ARG A 102 2.52 -0.64 -1.38
C ARG A 102 2.88 -1.63 -0.27
N PHE A 103 1.89 -1.98 0.54
CA PHE A 103 2.01 -2.97 1.61
C PHE A 103 0.70 -3.74 1.78
N TRP A 104 0.75 -4.84 2.49
CA TRP A 104 -0.42 -5.69 2.76
C TRP A 104 -0.70 -5.76 4.26
N ALA A 105 -1.97 -5.73 4.65
CA ALA A 105 -2.43 -5.97 6.01
C ALA A 105 -3.09 -7.36 6.11
N GLY A 106 -2.61 -8.21 7.01
CA GLY A 106 -3.11 -9.57 7.21
C GLY A 106 -2.48 -10.63 6.28
N TYR A 107 -3.20 -11.74 6.09
CA TYR A 107 -2.73 -12.84 5.24
C TYR A 107 -2.95 -12.53 3.75
N SER A 108 -1.89 -12.53 2.94
CA SER A 108 -2.01 -12.37 1.48
C SER A 108 -2.18 -13.73 0.81
N TRP A 109 -3.29 -13.95 0.09
CA TRP A 109 -3.47 -15.14 -0.74
C TRP A 109 -2.46 -15.22 -1.91
N GLN A 110 -1.75 -14.12 -2.22
CA GLN A 110 -0.70 -14.11 -3.25
C GLN A 110 0.45 -15.08 -2.93
N ASP A 111 0.75 -15.31 -1.64
CA ASP A 111 1.73 -16.33 -1.21
C ASP A 111 1.28 -17.78 -1.52
N ASN A 112 -0.02 -18.03 -1.73
CA ASN A 112 -0.54 -19.39 -1.97
C ASN A 112 -0.67 -19.76 -3.46
N SER A 113 -0.39 -18.83 -4.38
CA SER A 113 -0.41 -19.13 -5.82
C SER A 113 0.77 -19.99 -6.30
N GLY A 114 1.75 -20.26 -5.43
CA GLY A 114 2.96 -21.04 -5.71
C GLY A 114 2.88 -22.56 -5.51
N ARG A 115 1.75 -23.14 -5.10
CA ARG A 115 1.60 -24.61 -4.97
C ARG A 115 0.62 -25.20 -5.99
N ARG A 116 1.00 -25.11 -7.27
CA ARG A 116 0.54 -26.05 -8.30
C ARG A 116 1.74 -26.65 -9.04
N ARG A 117 2.36 -27.68 -8.46
CA ARG A 117 3.12 -28.67 -9.26
C ARG A 117 2.90 -30.09 -8.72
N ARG A 118 2.08 -30.81 -9.50
CA ARG A 118 2.06 -32.25 -9.80
C ARG A 118 2.13 -33.24 -8.62
N GLY A 119 0.98 -33.81 -8.31
CA GLY A 119 0.85 -35.20 -7.87
C GLY A 119 -0.20 -35.87 -8.75
N ALA A 120 0.22 -36.39 -9.91
CA ALA A 120 -0.53 -37.46 -10.56
C ALA A 120 0.06 -38.77 -10.01
N SER A 121 -0.81 -39.66 -9.54
CA SER A 121 -0.53 -41.07 -9.34
C SER A 121 -1.75 -41.83 -9.82
#